data_AF-A0A830FY46-F1
#
_entry.id   AF-A0A830FY46-F1
#
_cell.length_a   1.000
_cell.length_b   1.000
_cell.length_c   1.000
_cell.angle_alpha   90.00
_cell.angle_beta   90.00
_cell.angle_gamma   90.00
#
_symmetry.space_group_name_H-M   'P 1'
#
loop_
_entity.id
_entity.type
_entity.pdbx_description
1 polymer ?
#
loop_
_entity_poly.entity_id
_entity_poly.type
_entity_poly.pdbx_seq_one_letter_code
_entity_poly.pdbx_strand_id
1 'polypeptide(L)'
;MSGRYRRGALAALFGVCCLTVALELPAFRPPTGGWRTDLLALGGVALVAGVLDVLLTPGDAVPGLVPAAMQAARSADVEARVGDAATPRYVAGDDGDDVRLVLGDETFAPVGGHLLAALERDPLDGATAPDAVVARLADVATGRFELAADVRPVETDADAAAAVVVREAVGDPTAVDAPVASLLAVGVARGHGSDEAVRVDAERDGEGRVRLTYRYE
;
A
#
# COMPACT_ATOMS: atom_id res chain seq x y z
N MET A 1 -24.10 -2.66 12.06
CA MET A 1 -23.94 -1.26 11.59
C MET A 1 -22.60 -0.75 12.11
N SER A 2 -21.54 -0.97 11.35
CA SER A 2 -20.19 -0.49 11.68
C SER A 2 -20.01 0.88 11.03
N GLY A 3 -20.01 1.94 11.85
CA GLY A 3 -19.82 3.31 11.40
C GLY A 3 -18.43 3.50 10.83
N ARG A 4 -18.34 3.73 9.51
CA ARG A 4 -17.09 4.12 8.85
C ARG A 4 -16.81 5.58 9.18
N TYR A 5 -15.96 5.81 10.17
CA TYR A 5 -15.43 7.14 10.41
C TYR A 5 -14.40 7.47 9.31
N ARG A 6 -14.69 8.49 8.49
CA ARG A 6 -13.69 9.08 7.58
C ARG A 6 -12.55 9.62 8.44
N ARG A 7 -11.30 9.24 8.15
CA ARG A 7 -10.13 9.62 8.97
C ARG A 7 -10.00 11.15 9.11
N GLY A 8 -10.33 11.94 8.08
CA GLY A 8 -10.42 13.40 8.16
C GLY A 8 -11.47 13.96 9.11
N ALA A 9 -12.56 13.22 9.39
CA ALA A 9 -13.58 13.66 10.33
C ALA A 9 -13.08 13.66 11.79
N LEU A 10 -12.18 12.73 12.13
CA LEU A 10 -11.55 12.70 13.46
C LEU A 10 -10.55 13.87 13.63
N ALA A 11 -9.78 14.18 12.58
CA ALA A 11 -8.87 15.34 12.59
C ALA A 11 -9.64 16.67 12.69
N ALA A 12 -10.73 16.82 11.94
CA ALA A 12 -11.60 18.00 12.03
C ALA A 12 -12.26 18.11 13.41
N LEU A 13 -12.77 17.01 13.97
CA LEU A 13 -13.36 16.99 15.32
C LEU A 13 -12.33 17.35 16.39
N PHE A 14 -11.13 16.79 16.32
CA PHE A 14 -10.02 17.12 17.21
C PHE A 14 -9.68 18.61 17.11
N GLY A 15 -9.59 19.16 15.90
CA GLY A 15 -9.38 20.59 15.65
C GLY A 15 -10.46 21.47 16.30
N VAL A 16 -11.73 21.12 16.12
CA VAL A 16 -12.86 21.81 16.78
C VAL A 16 -12.74 21.74 18.30
N CYS A 17 -12.49 20.55 18.87
CA CYS A 17 -12.34 20.39 20.32
C CYS A 17 -11.20 21.24 20.89
N CYS A 18 -10.02 21.25 20.25
CA CYS A 18 -8.89 22.08 20.68
C CYS A 18 -9.22 23.59 20.62
N LEU A 19 -9.90 24.04 19.56
CA LEU A 19 -10.36 25.42 19.44
C LEU A 19 -11.37 25.79 20.53
N THR A 20 -12.36 24.91 20.79
CA THR A 20 -13.36 25.13 21.84
C THR A 20 -12.69 25.19 23.22
N VAL A 21 -11.77 24.28 23.52
CA VAL A 21 -11.02 24.27 24.80
C VAL A 21 -10.18 25.55 24.99
N ALA A 22 -9.51 26.02 23.94
CA ALA A 22 -8.70 27.24 24.02
C ALA A 22 -9.53 28.51 24.30
N LEU A 23 -10.74 28.56 23.72
CA LEU A 23 -11.66 29.69 23.84
C LEU A 23 -12.44 29.67 25.17
N GLU A 24 -12.95 28.51 25.58
CA GLU A 24 -13.89 28.36 26.70
C GLU A 24 -13.23 28.17 28.07
N LEU A 25 -11.92 27.90 28.14
CA LEU A 25 -11.20 27.73 29.42
C LEU A 25 -10.19 28.87 29.70
N PRO A 26 -10.63 30.12 29.88
CA PRO A 26 -9.73 31.23 30.23
C PRO A 26 -9.10 31.13 31.61
N ALA A 27 -9.65 30.30 32.49
CA ALA A 27 -9.17 30.11 33.86
C ALA A 27 -8.04 29.06 33.99
N PHE A 28 -7.83 28.22 32.96
CA PHE A 28 -6.75 27.24 32.99
C PHE A 28 -5.41 27.95 32.74
N ARG A 29 -4.47 27.86 33.69
CA ARG A 29 -3.11 28.39 33.54
C ARG A 29 -2.12 27.28 33.88
N PRO A 30 -1.69 26.48 32.90
CA PRO A 30 -0.59 25.56 33.11
C PRO A 30 0.68 26.36 33.46
N PRO A 31 1.65 25.72 34.15
CA PRO A 31 2.85 26.38 34.63
C PRO A 31 3.77 26.90 33.51
N THR A 32 3.63 26.39 32.29
CA THR A 32 4.32 26.88 31.10
C THR A 32 3.44 27.90 30.38
N GLY A 33 3.96 29.12 30.17
CA GLY A 33 3.30 30.13 29.35
C GLY A 33 3.15 29.67 27.89
N GLY A 34 2.19 30.21 27.15
CA GLY A 34 2.01 29.95 25.71
C GLY A 34 0.97 28.90 25.32
N TRP A 35 0.46 28.10 26.26
CA TRP A 35 -0.43 26.96 25.99
C TRP A 35 -1.67 27.27 25.12
N ARG A 36 -2.26 28.47 25.26
CA ARG A 36 -3.41 28.89 24.43
C ARG A 36 -3.01 29.07 22.97
N THR A 37 -1.86 29.69 22.73
CA THR A 37 -1.32 29.89 21.39
C THR A 37 -1.02 28.54 20.74
N ASP A 38 -0.45 27.61 21.50
CA ASP A 38 -0.15 26.25 21.02
C ASP A 38 -1.42 25.47 20.69
N LEU A 39 -2.47 25.54 21.52
CA LEU A 39 -3.75 24.90 21.25
C LEU A 39 -4.51 25.51 20.07
N LEU A 40 -4.45 26.84 19.91
CA LEU A 40 -5.03 27.51 18.76
C LEU A 40 -4.29 27.13 17.46
N ALA A 41 -2.96 27.05 17.52
CA ALA A 41 -2.14 26.64 16.38
C ALA A 41 -2.41 25.17 16.00
N LEU A 42 -2.35 24.25 16.97
CA LEU A 42 -2.63 22.82 16.73
C LEU A 42 -4.08 22.59 16.30
N GLY A 43 -5.04 23.25 16.95
CA GLY A 43 -6.47 23.15 16.61
C GLY A 43 -6.76 23.68 15.21
N GLY A 44 -6.16 24.80 14.83
CA GLY A 44 -6.26 25.37 13.49
C GLY A 44 -5.65 24.45 12.42
N VAL A 45 -4.44 23.93 12.64
CA VAL A 45 -3.78 23.00 11.71
C VAL A 45 -4.58 21.72 11.55
N ALA A 46 -5.06 21.12 12.65
CA ALA A 46 -5.87 19.91 12.60
C ALA A 46 -7.21 20.12 11.88
N LEU A 47 -7.86 21.27 12.09
CA LEU A 47 -9.09 21.64 11.39
C LEU A 47 -8.87 21.80 9.88
N VAL A 48 -7.83 22.54 9.48
CA VAL A 48 -7.50 22.75 8.07
C VAL A 48 -7.13 21.43 7.40
N ALA A 49 -6.30 20.60 8.04
CA ALA A 49 -5.96 19.27 7.54
C ALA A 49 -7.20 18.38 7.37
N GLY A 50 -8.09 18.35 8.37
CA GLY A 50 -9.34 17.58 8.29
C GLY A 50 -10.29 18.07 7.20
N VAL A 51 -10.41 19.38 7.01
CA VAL A 51 -11.23 19.98 5.93
C VAL A 51 -10.62 19.68 4.56
N LEU A 52 -9.30 19.81 4.42
CA LEU A 52 -8.60 19.46 3.17
C LEU A 52 -8.75 17.98 2.84
N ASP A 53 -8.67 17.07 3.82
CA ASP A 53 -8.93 15.64 3.59
C ASP A 53 -10.36 15.39 3.07
N VAL A 54 -11.36 16.04 3.66
CA VAL A 54 -12.76 15.92 3.22
C VAL A 54 -12.97 16.47 1.80
N LEU A 55 -12.30 17.57 1.44
CA LEU A 55 -12.46 18.24 0.16
C LEU A 55 -11.61 17.62 -0.97
N LEU A 56 -10.39 17.17 -0.64
CA LEU A 56 -9.41 16.63 -1.60
C LEU A 56 -9.53 15.12 -1.80
N THR A 57 -10.30 14.43 -0.96
CA THR A 57 -10.68 13.03 -1.17
C THR A 57 -12.18 12.91 -1.54
N PRO A 58 -12.64 13.50 -2.67
CA PRO A 58 -14.01 13.37 -3.13
C PRO A 58 -14.20 12.02 -3.82
N GLY A 59 -14.08 10.96 -3.04
CA GLY A 59 -14.51 9.61 -3.39
C GLY A 59 -15.26 9.06 -2.20
N ASP A 60 -16.38 8.39 -2.43
CA ASP A 60 -16.90 7.51 -1.40
C ASP A 60 -15.82 6.49 -1.11
N ALA A 61 -15.25 6.53 0.11
CA ALA A 61 -14.29 5.54 0.55
C ALA A 61 -14.90 4.15 0.29
N VAL A 62 -14.40 3.50 -0.75
CA VAL A 62 -14.90 2.20 -1.16
C VAL A 62 -14.67 1.28 0.03
N PRO A 63 -15.70 0.58 0.54
CA PRO A 63 -15.49 -0.38 1.62
C PRO A 63 -14.33 -1.31 1.26
N GLY A 64 -13.36 -1.52 2.16
CA GLY A 64 -12.26 -2.46 1.92
C GLY A 64 -12.70 -3.87 1.51
N LEU A 65 -13.95 -4.23 1.84
CA LEU A 65 -14.61 -5.47 1.37
C LEU A 65 -14.74 -5.57 -0.15
N VAL A 66 -14.91 -4.45 -0.88
CA VAL A 66 -15.09 -4.48 -2.34
C VAL A 66 -13.77 -4.79 -3.06
N PRO A 67 -12.65 -4.09 -2.78
CA PRO A 67 -11.35 -4.50 -3.31
C PRO A 67 -10.97 -5.94 -2.95
N ALA A 68 -11.22 -6.36 -1.70
CA ALA A 68 -10.96 -7.73 -1.28
C ALA A 68 -11.81 -8.76 -2.04
N ALA A 69 -13.09 -8.47 -2.28
CA ALA A 69 -13.98 -9.34 -3.06
C ALA A 69 -13.60 -9.37 -4.55
N MET A 70 -13.20 -8.22 -5.12
CA MET A 70 -12.70 -8.15 -6.49
C MET A 70 -11.41 -8.95 -6.66
N GLN A 71 -10.50 -8.87 -5.69
CA GLN A 71 -9.30 -9.69 -5.67
C GLN A 71 -9.65 -11.17 -5.56
N ALA A 72 -10.51 -11.56 -4.63
CA ALA A 72 -10.92 -12.97 -4.48
C ALA A 72 -11.56 -13.51 -5.76
N ALA A 73 -12.40 -12.73 -6.43
CA ALA A 73 -13.00 -13.10 -7.71
C ALA A 73 -11.96 -13.25 -8.82
N ARG A 74 -10.96 -12.35 -8.87
CA ARG A 74 -9.87 -12.42 -9.84
C ARG A 74 -8.97 -13.63 -9.58
N SER A 75 -8.56 -13.87 -8.34
CA SER A 75 -7.75 -15.03 -7.98
C SER A 75 -8.47 -16.33 -8.33
N ALA A 76 -9.78 -16.43 -8.05
CA ALA A 76 -10.59 -17.59 -8.43
C ALA A 76 -10.71 -17.79 -9.97
N ASP A 77 -10.84 -16.70 -10.75
CA ASP A 77 -10.86 -16.78 -12.22
C ASP A 77 -9.50 -17.23 -12.77
N VAL A 78 -8.39 -16.76 -12.19
CA VAL A 78 -7.04 -17.18 -12.57
C VAL A 78 -6.78 -18.64 -12.21
N GLU A 79 -7.11 -19.06 -10.98
CA GLU A 79 -6.99 -20.46 -10.53
C GLU A 79 -7.80 -21.42 -11.41
N ALA A 80 -9.01 -21.02 -11.82
CA ALA A 80 -9.85 -21.81 -12.71
C ALA A 80 -9.24 -22.02 -14.11
N ARG A 81 -8.38 -21.10 -14.58
CA ARG A 81 -7.74 -21.19 -15.91
C ARG A 81 -6.44 -21.97 -15.90
N VAL A 82 -5.61 -21.80 -14.87
CA VAL A 82 -4.24 -22.32 -14.85
C VAL A 82 -4.08 -23.55 -13.95
N GLY A 83 -5.04 -23.80 -13.04
CA GLY A 83 -4.96 -24.86 -12.03
C GLY A 83 -3.96 -24.55 -10.91
N ASP A 84 -4.08 -25.28 -9.80
CA ASP A 84 -3.44 -24.97 -8.50
C ASP A 84 -1.89 -24.99 -8.48
N ALA A 85 -1.22 -25.48 -9.54
CA ALA A 85 0.22 -25.74 -9.51
C ALA A 85 1.10 -24.67 -10.18
N ALA A 86 0.51 -23.67 -10.83
CA ALA A 86 1.30 -22.67 -11.55
C ALA A 86 1.95 -21.66 -10.59
N THR A 87 3.27 -21.53 -10.68
CA THR A 87 4.00 -20.49 -9.95
C THR A 87 3.87 -19.16 -10.70
N PRO A 88 3.45 -18.06 -10.03
CA PRO A 88 3.41 -16.74 -10.62
C PRO A 88 4.82 -16.22 -10.92
N ARG A 89 5.05 -15.82 -12.17
CA ARG A 89 6.28 -15.18 -12.65
C ARG A 89 5.97 -13.83 -13.28
N TYR A 90 6.69 -12.79 -12.87
CA TYR A 90 6.54 -11.45 -13.43
C TYR A 90 7.71 -11.19 -14.39
N VAL A 91 7.40 -11.12 -15.68
CA VAL A 91 8.39 -11.00 -16.74
C VAL A 91 8.30 -9.60 -17.32
N ALA A 92 9.41 -8.86 -17.31
CA ALA A 92 9.50 -7.59 -18.01
C ALA A 92 9.57 -7.83 -19.53
N GLY A 93 8.81 -7.06 -20.29
CA GLY A 93 8.81 -7.07 -21.75
C GLY A 93 10.03 -6.34 -22.31
N ASP A 94 10.16 -6.36 -23.62
CA ASP A 94 11.37 -5.90 -24.33
C ASP A 94 11.75 -4.43 -24.04
N ASP A 95 10.76 -3.58 -23.75
CA ASP A 95 10.96 -2.16 -23.43
C ASP A 95 11.18 -1.89 -21.93
N GLY A 96 11.21 -2.93 -21.08
CA GLY A 96 11.37 -2.84 -19.62
C GLY A 96 10.16 -2.26 -18.87
N ASP A 97 9.29 -1.52 -19.56
CA ASP A 97 8.10 -0.88 -18.98
C ASP A 97 6.86 -1.80 -19.00
N ASP A 98 6.76 -2.80 -19.86
CA ASP A 98 5.60 -3.71 -19.90
C ASP A 98 5.88 -4.96 -19.07
N VAL A 99 5.38 -5.05 -17.83
CA VAL A 99 5.53 -6.29 -17.02
C VAL A 99 4.29 -7.16 -17.18
N ARG A 100 4.49 -8.45 -17.45
CA ARG A 100 3.43 -9.45 -17.60
C ARG A 100 3.51 -10.49 -16.50
N LEU A 101 2.36 -10.94 -16.03
CA LEU A 101 2.24 -12.09 -15.13
C LEU A 101 2.08 -13.35 -15.97
N VAL A 102 3.05 -14.25 -15.88
CA VAL A 102 3.05 -15.56 -16.53
C VAL A 102 2.72 -16.63 -15.50
N LEU A 103 1.74 -17.47 -15.83
CA LEU A 103 1.26 -18.58 -15.01
C LEU A 103 1.13 -19.80 -15.92
N GLY A 104 2.09 -20.72 -15.87
CA GLY A 104 2.18 -21.81 -16.84
C GLY A 104 2.34 -21.26 -18.26
N ASP A 105 1.42 -21.63 -19.16
CA ASP A 105 1.39 -21.17 -20.55
C ASP A 105 0.50 -19.92 -20.77
N GLU A 106 -0.15 -19.43 -19.70
CA GLU A 106 -1.06 -18.28 -19.75
C GLU A 106 -0.35 -16.99 -19.33
N THR A 107 -0.78 -15.87 -19.92
CA THR A 107 -0.22 -14.54 -19.64
C THR A 107 -1.32 -13.55 -19.30
N PHE A 108 -1.11 -12.78 -18.24
CA PHE A 108 -2.06 -11.82 -17.69
C PHE A 108 -1.40 -10.46 -17.48
N ALA A 109 -2.19 -9.39 -17.54
CA ALA A 109 -1.76 -8.07 -17.09
C ALA A 109 -1.74 -8.05 -15.55
N PRO A 110 -0.61 -7.79 -14.88
CA PRO A 110 -0.52 -7.82 -13.42
C PRO A 110 -1.28 -6.66 -12.79
N VAL A 111 -1.91 -6.89 -11.63
CA VAL A 111 -2.55 -5.80 -10.85
C VAL A 111 -1.56 -4.68 -10.55
N GLY A 112 -0.32 -5.04 -10.22
CA GLY A 112 0.78 -4.12 -9.94
C GLY A 112 1.10 -3.17 -11.09
N GLY A 113 0.94 -3.61 -12.35
CA GLY A 113 1.18 -2.76 -13.52
C GLY A 113 0.20 -1.59 -13.60
N HIS A 114 -1.08 -1.85 -13.31
CA HIS A 114 -2.09 -0.80 -13.26
C HIS A 114 -1.87 0.17 -12.09
N LEU A 115 -1.43 -0.34 -10.94
CA LEU A 115 -1.08 0.48 -9.79
C LEU A 115 0.14 1.36 -10.07
N LEU A 116 1.19 0.82 -10.71
CA LEU A 116 2.39 1.58 -11.07
C LEU A 116 2.09 2.66 -12.12
N ALA A 117 1.27 2.36 -13.12
CA ALA A 117 0.82 3.36 -14.10
C ALA A 117 0.03 4.51 -13.46
N ALA A 118 -0.66 4.26 -12.34
CA ALA A 118 -1.30 5.32 -11.56
C ALA A 118 -0.30 6.20 -10.78
N LEU A 119 0.90 5.69 -10.51
CA LEU A 119 2.02 6.45 -9.92
C LEU A 119 2.81 7.23 -10.96
N GLU A 120 2.89 6.81 -12.22
CA GLU A 120 3.66 7.55 -13.25
C GLU A 120 3.13 8.97 -13.51
N ARG A 121 1.90 9.29 -13.07
CA ARG A 121 1.40 10.67 -13.00
C ARG A 121 2.11 11.54 -11.93
N ASP A 122 2.90 10.91 -11.06
CA ASP A 122 3.61 11.44 -9.89
C ASP A 122 4.83 10.54 -9.57
N PRO A 123 5.91 10.63 -10.37
CA PRO A 123 6.94 9.60 -10.46
C PRO A 123 7.72 9.33 -9.17
N LEU A 124 8.15 8.08 -9.02
CA LEU A 124 9.02 7.65 -7.93
C LEU A 124 10.49 8.01 -8.24
N ASP A 125 10.89 9.27 -8.05
CA ASP A 125 12.24 9.74 -8.38
C ASP A 125 13.41 9.07 -7.61
N GLY A 126 14.36 8.45 -8.30
CA GLY A 126 15.72 8.23 -7.77
C GLY A 126 15.98 6.93 -6.99
N ALA A 127 15.07 5.96 -6.99
CA ALA A 127 15.33 4.62 -6.44
C ALA A 127 15.59 3.63 -7.59
N THR A 128 16.82 3.14 -7.72
CA THR A 128 17.22 2.17 -8.76
C THR A 128 17.70 0.83 -8.19
N ALA A 129 18.10 0.79 -6.92
CA ALA A 129 18.44 -0.47 -6.25
C ALA A 129 17.15 -1.22 -5.84
N PRO A 130 17.07 -2.56 -5.96
CA PRO A 130 15.87 -3.33 -5.65
C PRO A 130 15.28 -3.06 -4.26
N ASP A 131 16.12 -3.03 -3.22
CA ASP A 131 15.69 -2.74 -1.85
C ASP A 131 15.12 -1.32 -1.70
N ALA A 132 15.71 -0.34 -2.40
CA ALA A 132 15.23 1.03 -2.39
C ALA A 132 13.88 1.17 -3.12
N VAL A 133 13.70 0.44 -4.22
CA VAL A 133 12.44 0.35 -4.97
C VAL A 133 11.37 -0.28 -4.08
N VAL A 134 11.67 -1.41 -3.42
CA VAL A 134 10.74 -2.12 -2.53
C VAL A 134 10.36 -1.28 -1.32
N ALA A 135 11.31 -0.63 -0.66
CA ALA A 135 11.02 0.25 0.47
C ALA A 135 10.06 1.36 0.09
N ARG A 136 10.30 2.00 -1.06
CA ARG A 136 9.42 3.06 -1.54
C ARG A 136 8.04 2.56 -1.96
N LEU A 137 7.98 1.41 -2.62
CA LEU A 137 6.70 0.82 -3.00
C LEU A 137 5.91 0.30 -1.80
N ALA A 138 6.58 -0.09 -0.71
CA ALA A 138 5.94 -0.41 0.56
C ALA A 138 5.26 0.82 1.19
N ASP A 139 5.94 1.98 1.16
CA ASP A 139 5.34 3.26 1.60
C ASP A 139 4.15 3.65 0.72
N VAL A 140 4.25 3.45 -0.60
CA VAL A 140 3.15 3.70 -1.53
C VAL A 140 1.97 2.75 -1.28
N ALA A 141 2.25 1.47 -1.03
CA ALA A 141 1.23 0.46 -0.77
C ALA A 141 0.45 0.78 0.50
N THR A 142 1.12 1.20 1.57
CA THR A 142 0.49 1.52 2.87
C THR A 142 -0.14 2.91 2.90
N GLY A 143 0.54 3.91 2.35
CA GLY A 143 0.12 5.30 2.39
C GLY A 143 -0.84 5.68 1.28
N ARG A 144 -0.42 5.55 0.01
CA ARG A 144 -1.16 6.10 -1.13
C ARG A 144 -2.32 5.20 -1.56
N PHE A 145 -2.08 3.89 -1.62
CA PHE A 145 -3.09 2.93 -2.08
C PHE A 145 -3.84 2.23 -0.94
N GLU A 146 -3.35 2.35 0.29
CA GLU A 146 -3.91 1.69 1.48
C GLU A 146 -4.18 0.18 1.28
N LEU A 147 -3.28 -0.51 0.57
CA LEU A 147 -3.38 -1.94 0.25
C LEU A 147 -3.11 -2.84 1.45
N ALA A 148 -2.50 -2.32 2.51
CA ALA A 148 -2.25 -3.01 3.76
C ALA A 148 -2.05 -1.99 4.89
N ALA A 149 -2.25 -2.42 6.13
CA ALA A 149 -1.96 -1.56 7.28
C ALA A 149 -0.44 -1.35 7.47
N ASP A 150 0.37 -2.34 7.11
CA ASP A 150 1.83 -2.31 7.29
C ASP A 150 2.50 -3.21 6.24
N VAL A 151 3.52 -2.68 5.57
CA VAL A 151 4.41 -3.41 4.66
C VAL A 151 5.83 -3.00 5.03
N ARG A 152 6.62 -3.95 5.52
CA ARG A 152 7.98 -3.68 6.02
C ARG A 152 9.02 -4.46 5.24
N PRO A 153 9.97 -3.78 4.58
CA PRO A 153 11.15 -4.44 4.04
C PRO A 153 11.90 -5.18 5.15
N VAL A 154 12.42 -6.36 4.81
CA VAL A 154 13.24 -7.18 5.72
C VAL A 154 14.47 -7.67 4.99
N GLU A 155 15.52 -7.97 5.75
CA GLU A 155 16.76 -8.52 5.21
C GLU A 155 16.51 -9.84 4.46
N THR A 156 17.19 -9.97 3.33
CA THR A 156 17.20 -11.12 2.44
C THR A 156 18.52 -11.89 2.52
N ASP A 157 18.48 -13.15 2.10
CA ASP A 157 19.69 -13.89 1.75
C ASP A 157 20.22 -13.44 0.38
N ALA A 158 21.39 -13.95 -0.02
CA ALA A 158 22.04 -13.56 -1.28
C ALA A 158 21.25 -13.93 -2.54
N ASP A 159 20.28 -14.84 -2.43
CA ASP A 159 19.51 -15.38 -3.55
C ASP A 159 18.16 -14.67 -3.74
N ALA A 160 17.76 -13.79 -2.81
CA ALA A 160 16.53 -13.02 -2.90
C ALA A 160 16.79 -11.56 -3.29
N ALA A 161 16.04 -11.09 -4.29
CA ALA A 161 16.07 -9.73 -4.79
C ALA A 161 15.54 -8.73 -3.76
N ALA A 162 14.50 -9.12 -3.01
CA ALA A 162 13.89 -8.34 -1.94
C ALA A 162 12.97 -9.21 -1.08
N ALA A 163 12.64 -8.75 0.12
CA ALA A 163 11.58 -9.36 0.93
C ALA A 163 10.84 -8.30 1.76
N VAL A 164 9.55 -8.55 2.01
CA VAL A 164 8.71 -7.73 2.88
C VAL A 164 7.87 -8.59 3.82
N VAL A 165 7.49 -8.02 4.95
CA VAL A 165 6.44 -8.55 5.83
C VAL A 165 5.20 -7.67 5.72
N VAL A 166 4.06 -8.29 5.45
CA VAL A 166 2.76 -7.63 5.25
C VAL A 166 1.83 -7.94 6.41
N ARG A 167 1.10 -6.92 6.89
CA ARG A 167 0.03 -7.07 7.90
C ARG A 167 -1.26 -6.41 7.42
N GLU A 168 -2.37 -7.10 7.69
CA GLU A 168 -3.73 -6.60 7.44
C GLU A 168 -3.88 -6.09 5.99
N ALA A 169 -3.52 -6.94 5.02
CA ALA A 169 -3.67 -6.63 3.61
C ALA A 169 -5.15 -6.58 3.19
N VAL A 170 -5.42 -5.81 2.13
CA VAL A 170 -6.61 -5.96 1.31
C VAL A 170 -6.55 -7.33 0.66
N GLY A 171 -7.55 -8.18 0.97
CA GLY A 171 -7.61 -9.57 0.49
C GLY A 171 -6.53 -10.47 1.07
N ASP A 172 -6.31 -11.63 0.45
CA ASP A 172 -5.26 -12.56 0.87
C ASP A 172 -3.94 -12.22 0.16
N PRO A 173 -2.88 -11.82 0.88
CA PRO A 173 -1.59 -11.51 0.27
C PRO A 173 -0.85 -12.73 -0.30
N THR A 174 -1.29 -13.96 0.01
CA THR A 174 -0.75 -15.18 -0.60
C THR A 174 -1.47 -15.58 -1.89
N ALA A 175 -2.57 -14.91 -2.23
CA ALA A 175 -3.30 -15.19 -3.46
C ALA A 175 -2.48 -14.78 -4.68
N VAL A 176 -2.69 -15.47 -5.79
CA VAL A 176 -2.09 -15.12 -7.08
C VAL A 176 -2.45 -13.68 -7.43
N ASP A 177 -1.43 -12.90 -7.81
CA ASP A 177 -1.56 -11.49 -8.23
C ASP A 177 -2.18 -10.58 -7.15
N ALA A 178 -2.01 -10.92 -5.86
CA ALA A 178 -2.44 -10.07 -4.76
C ALA A 178 -1.87 -8.65 -4.88
N PRO A 179 -2.63 -7.57 -4.60
CA PRO A 179 -2.24 -6.20 -4.94
C PRO A 179 -0.86 -5.77 -4.40
N VAL A 180 -0.57 -6.07 -3.12
CA VAL A 180 0.73 -5.76 -2.51
C VAL A 180 1.85 -6.57 -3.18
N ALA A 181 1.65 -7.88 -3.33
CA ALA A 181 2.63 -8.77 -3.93
C ALA A 181 2.95 -8.38 -5.37
N SER A 182 1.91 -8.11 -6.16
CA SER A 182 1.97 -7.75 -7.57
C SER A 182 2.61 -6.38 -7.79
N LEU A 183 2.26 -5.36 -6.99
CA LEU A 183 2.87 -4.02 -7.06
C LEU A 183 4.39 -4.09 -6.87
N LEU A 184 4.83 -4.80 -5.84
CA LEU A 184 6.24 -4.96 -5.52
C LEU A 184 6.96 -5.80 -6.59
N ALA A 185 6.37 -6.91 -7.04
CA ALA A 185 6.97 -7.75 -8.07
C ALA A 185 7.18 -7.01 -9.40
N VAL A 186 6.18 -6.23 -9.83
CA VAL A 186 6.29 -5.38 -11.02
C VAL A 186 7.37 -4.33 -10.86
N GLY A 187 7.45 -3.70 -9.68
CA GLY A 187 8.50 -2.73 -9.39
C GLY A 187 9.91 -3.34 -9.44
N VAL A 188 10.09 -4.52 -8.85
CA VAL A 188 11.35 -5.26 -8.88
C VAL A 188 11.72 -5.66 -10.31
N ALA A 189 10.77 -6.20 -11.07
CA ALA A 189 10.99 -6.60 -12.47
C ALA A 189 11.40 -5.40 -13.35
N ARG A 190 10.70 -4.25 -13.24
CA ARG A 190 11.08 -3.03 -13.97
C ARG A 190 12.43 -2.48 -13.56
N GLY A 191 12.77 -2.55 -12.27
CA GLY A 191 14.03 -2.02 -11.74
C GLY A 191 15.27 -2.81 -12.16
N HIS A 192 15.11 -4.11 -12.47
CA HIS A 192 16.21 -4.98 -12.87
C HIS A 192 16.46 -5.02 -14.39
N GLY A 193 15.41 -4.85 -15.20
CA GLY A 193 15.47 -4.94 -16.65
C GLY A 193 14.77 -6.20 -17.20
N SER A 194 14.79 -6.36 -18.52
CA SER A 194 13.98 -7.35 -19.26
C SER A 194 14.47 -8.80 -19.22
N ASP A 195 15.63 -9.07 -18.62
CA ASP A 195 16.34 -10.34 -18.88
C ASP A 195 15.99 -11.47 -17.89
N GLU A 196 15.41 -11.17 -16.72
CA GLU A 196 15.10 -12.17 -15.69
C GLU A 196 13.66 -12.05 -15.19
N ALA A 197 13.03 -13.19 -14.93
CA ALA A 197 11.67 -13.24 -14.39
C ALA A 197 11.70 -13.08 -12.86
N VAL A 198 10.72 -12.39 -12.28
CA VAL A 198 10.58 -12.29 -10.83
C VAL A 198 9.55 -13.30 -10.34
N ARG A 199 9.98 -14.24 -9.50
CA ARG A 199 9.10 -15.13 -8.72
C ARG A 199 8.79 -14.53 -7.36
N VAL A 200 7.56 -14.77 -6.88
CA VAL A 200 7.14 -14.39 -5.53
C VAL A 200 6.80 -15.63 -4.72
N ASP A 201 7.50 -15.82 -3.61
CA ASP A 201 7.18 -16.83 -2.61
C ASP A 201 6.53 -16.17 -1.39
N ALA A 202 5.42 -16.75 -0.90
CA ALA A 202 4.66 -16.23 0.22
C ALA A 202 4.63 -17.25 1.37
N GLU A 203 4.95 -16.80 2.57
CA GLU A 203 4.92 -17.60 3.79
C GLU A 203 4.10 -16.88 4.87
N ARG A 204 3.11 -17.55 5.45
CA ARG A 204 2.30 -17.02 6.55
C ARG A 204 2.82 -17.56 7.88
N ASP A 205 3.08 -16.66 8.83
CA ASP A 205 3.48 -17.04 10.17
C ASP A 205 2.28 -17.31 11.11
N GLY A 206 2.57 -17.78 12.32
CA GLY A 206 1.55 -18.07 13.34
C GLY A 206 0.80 -16.85 13.89
N GLU A 207 1.29 -15.63 13.61
CA GLU A 207 0.63 -14.37 13.99
C GLU A 207 -0.22 -13.80 12.84
N GLY A 208 -0.31 -14.51 11.71
CA GLY A 208 -1.05 -14.07 10.53
C GLY A 208 -0.33 -13.01 9.69
N ARG A 209 0.95 -12.77 9.94
CA ARG A 209 1.80 -11.93 9.08
C ARG A 209 2.23 -12.75 7.87
N VAL A 210 2.34 -12.11 6.72
CA VAL A 210 2.79 -12.77 5.49
C VAL A 210 4.12 -12.19 5.04
N ARG A 211 5.15 -13.05 4.98
CA ARG A 211 6.43 -12.74 4.37
C ARG A 211 6.33 -13.00 2.87
N LEU A 212 6.60 -11.99 2.06
CA LEU A 212 6.73 -12.10 0.61
C LEU A 212 8.22 -11.99 0.27
N THR A 213 8.73 -12.93 -0.51
CA THR A 213 10.12 -12.97 -0.97
C THR A 213 10.14 -12.94 -2.49
N TYR A 214 10.90 -12.02 -3.06
CA TYR A 214 11.04 -11.80 -4.50
C TYR A 214 12.40 -12.35 -4.94
N ARG A 215 12.41 -13.20 -5.98
CA ARG A 215 13.62 -13.85 -6.50
C ARG A 215 13.67 -13.70 -8.01
N TYR A 216 14.86 -13.48 -8.55
CA TYR A 216 15.06 -13.57 -9.99
C TYR A 216 15.21 -15.03 -10.42
N GLU A 217 14.74 -15.35 -11.62
CA GLU A 217 14.82 -16.65 -12.30
C GLU A 217 15.37 -16.52 -13.72
#